data_AF-A0A6G7RS19-F1
#
_entry.id   AF-A0A6G7RS19-F1
#
_cell.length_a   1.000
_cell.length_b   1.000
_cell.length_c   1.000
_cell.angle_alpha   90.00
_cell.angle_beta   90.00
_cell.angle_gamma   90.00
#
_symmetry.space_group_name_H-M   'P 1'
#
loop_
_entity.id
_entity.type
_entity.pdbx_description
1 polymer ?
#
loop_
_entity_poly.entity_id
_entity_poly.type
_entity_poly.pdbx_seq_one_letter_code
_entity_poly.pdbx_strand_id
1 'polypeptide(L)' 'MTKFIIISVLIILFGGFLYWAYLPDYRRNPKEFWRTLIGMPIGMILGGIGFRDLNEQIKKWAVAEKNEKEN' A
#
# COMPACT_ATOMS: atom_id res chain seq x y z
N MET A 1 9.93 -5.02 27.98
CA MET A 1 8.45 -4.96 27.98
C MET A 1 7.94 -3.60 27.53
N THR A 2 8.29 -2.49 28.17
CA THR A 2 7.77 -1.14 27.86
C THR A 2 7.98 -0.69 26.40
N LYS A 3 9.14 -1.00 25.79
CA LYS A 3 9.42 -0.69 24.38
C LYS A 3 8.43 -1.36 23.40
N PHE A 4 8.09 -2.62 23.64
CA PHE A 4 7.12 -3.35 22.81
C PHE A 4 5.71 -2.78 22.96
N ILE A 5 5.33 -2.37 24.16
CA ILE A 5 4.04 -1.73 24.43
C ILE A 5 3.96 -0.39 23.67
N ILE A 6 5.01 0.42 23.73
CA ILE A 6 5.08 1.70 23.00
C ILE A 6 4.96 1.49 21.49
N ILE A 7 5.71 0.54 20.92
CA ILE A 7 5.65 0.21 19.48
C ILE A 7 4.25 -0.25 19.09
N SER A 8 3.62 -1.11 19.90
CA SER A 8 2.27 -1.59 19.64
C SER A 8 1.24 -0.45 19.65
N VAL A 9 1.31 0.44 20.63
CA VAL A 9 0.44 1.63 20.70
C VAL A 9 0.63 2.53 19.48
N LEU A 10 1.87 2.74 19.03
CA LEU A 10 2.15 3.52 17.83
C LEU A 10 1.58 2.88 16.56
N ILE A 11 1.66 1.56 16.41
CA ILE A 11 1.07 0.84 15.26
C ILE A 11 -0.45 0.99 15.25
N ILE A 12 -1.10 0.85 16.40
CA ILE A 12 -2.56 0.98 16.51
C ILE A 12 -3.00 2.42 16.22
N LEU A 13 -2.32 3.41 16.80
CA LEU A 13 -2.60 4.82 16.55
C LEU A 13 -2.37 5.20 15.09
N PHE A 14 -1.27 4.74 14.50
CA PHE A 14 -0.95 4.98 13.10
C PHE A 14 -1.96 4.31 12.16
N GLY A 15 -2.33 3.05 12.43
CA GLY A 15 -3.34 2.33 11.66
C GLY A 15 -4.72 2.99 11.76
N GLY A 16 -5.12 3.42 12.96
CA GLY A 16 -6.36 4.17 13.17
C GLY A 16 -6.35 5.54 12.49
N PHE A 17 -5.22 6.25 12.53
CA PHE A 17 -5.02 7.51 11.83
C PHE A 17 -5.11 7.33 10.31
N LEU A 18 -4.43 6.32 9.75
CA LEU A 18 -4.53 5.98 8.34
C LEU A 18 -5.97 5.62 7.95
N TYR A 19 -6.64 4.81 8.78
CA TYR A 19 -8.04 4.45 8.53
C TYR A 19 -8.94 5.68 8.50
N TRP A 20 -8.81 6.59 9.46
CA TRP A 20 -9.67 7.77 9.54
C TRP A 20 -9.35 8.82 8.47
N ALA A 21 -8.07 9.17 8.30
CA ALA A 21 -7.63 10.19 7.36
C ALA A 21 -7.92 9.79 5.91
N TYR A 22 -7.75 8.51 5.59
CA TYR A 22 -7.98 8.01 4.24
C TYR A 22 -9.31 7.28 4.07
N LEU A 23 -10.17 7.24 5.11
CA LEU A 23 -11.54 6.71 5.02
C LEU A 23 -12.35 7.27 3.84
N PRO A 24 -12.35 8.60 3.57
CA PRO A 24 -13.11 9.15 2.45
C PRO A 24 -12.55 8.70 1.09
N ASP A 25 -11.22 8.66 0.92
CA ASP A 25 -10.58 8.19 -0.31
C ASP A 25 -10.75 6.69 -0.51
N TYR A 26 -10.64 5.92 0.58
CA TYR A 26 -10.91 4.49 0.58
C TYR A 26 -12.36 4.18 0.17
N ARG A 27 -13.33 4.94 0.68
CA ARG A 27 -14.74 4.75 0.29
C ARG A 27 -15.02 5.11 -1.17
N ARG A 28 -14.27 6.06 -1.75
CA ARG A 28 -14.43 6.45 -3.15
C ARG A 28 -13.87 5.41 -4.11
N ASN A 29 -12.61 5.00 -3.92
CA ASN A 29 -11.93 4.04 -4.79
C ASN A 29 -11.09 3.05 -3.95
N PRO A 30 -11.71 2.05 -3.30
CA PRO A 30 -11.00 1.15 -2.37
C PRO A 30 -9.91 0.33 -3.06
N LYS A 31 -10.10 -0.01 -4.33
CA LYS A 31 -9.17 -0.80 -5.15
C LYS A 31 -7.90 -0.02 -5.49
N GLU A 32 -8.03 1.24 -5.94
CA GLU A 32 -6.87 2.12 -6.21
C GLU A 32 -6.15 2.50 -4.91
N PHE A 33 -6.90 2.67 -3.82
CA PHE A 33 -6.34 2.99 -2.51
C PHE A 33 -5.38 1.91 -2.02
N TRP A 34 -5.81 0.64 -1.97
CA TRP A 34 -4.93 -0.46 -1.57
C TRP A 34 -3.78 -0.68 -2.57
N ARG A 35 -4.01 -0.47 -3.87
CA ARG A 35 -2.93 -0.51 -4.88
C ARG A 35 -1.85 0.54 -4.62
N THR A 36 -2.22 1.74 -4.19
CA THR A 36 -1.27 2.82 -3.91
C THR A 36 -0.61 2.61 -2.55
N LEU A 37 -1.40 2.33 -1.51
CA LEU A 37 -0.94 2.18 -0.14
C LEU A 37 -0.01 0.98 0.04
N ILE A 38 -0.29 -0.14 -0.64
CA ILE A 38 0.47 -1.38 -0.53
C ILE A 38 1.31 -1.64 -1.78
N GLY A 39 0.74 -1.50 -2.97
CA GLY A 39 1.39 -1.91 -4.21
C GLY A 39 2.64 -1.12 -4.57
N MET A 40 2.63 0.21 -4.39
CA MET A 40 3.82 1.03 -4.66
C MET A 40 4.97 0.74 -3.69
N PRO A 41 4.76 0.76 -2.35
CA PRO A 41 5.83 0.46 -1.40
C PRO A 41 6.38 -0.95 -1.58
N ILE A 42 5.51 -1.95 -1.77
CA ILE A 42 5.95 -3.33 -1.98
C ILE A 42 6.73 -3.47 -3.29
N GLY A 43 6.27 -2.88 -4.40
CA GLY A 43 7.00 -2.90 -5.66
C GLY A 43 8.40 -2.27 -5.54
N MET A 44 8.50 -1.14 -4.83
CA MET A 44 9.77 -0.47 -4.58
C MET A 44 10.74 -1.32 -3.73
N ILE A 45 10.23 -1.99 -2.70
CA ILE A 45 11.03 -2.90 -1.87
C ILE A 45 11.50 -4.10 -2.69
N LEU A 46 10.59 -4.80 -3.39
CA LEU A 46 10.90 -5.98 -4.20
C LEU A 46 11.86 -5.68 -5.34
N GLY A 47 11.75 -4.49 -5.95
CA GLY A 47 12.71 -4.00 -6.93
C GLY A 47 14.11 -3.79 -6.34
N GLY A 48 14.20 -3.34 -5.08
CA GLY A 48 15.46 -3.13 -4.37
C GLY A 48 16.15 -4.42 -3.93
N ILE A 49 15.40 -5.48 -3.63
CA ILE A 49 15.95 -6.78 -3.17
C ILE A 49 16.21 -7.79 -4.31
N GLY A 50 16.04 -7.40 -5.57
CA GLY A 50 16.41 -8.22 -6.74
C GLY A 50 15.34 -9.18 -7.25
N PHE A 51 14.12 -9.18 -6.70
CA PHE A 51 13.01 -10.01 -7.16
C PHE A 51 12.30 -9.38 -8.38
N ARG A 52 12.98 -9.39 -9.54
CA ARG A 52 12.53 -8.71 -10.76
C ARG A 52 11.16 -9.18 -11.26
N ASP A 53 10.88 -10.48 -11.26
CA ASP A 53 9.62 -11.02 -11.77
C ASP A 53 8.42 -10.68 -10.86
N LEU A 54 8.62 -10.74 -9.54
CA LEU A 54 7.58 -10.36 -8.57
C LEU A 54 7.34 -8.84 -8.56
N ASN A 55 8.41 -8.06 -8.70
CA ASN A 55 8.31 -6.61 -8.88
C ASN A 55 7.49 -6.28 -10.15
N GLU A 56 7.73 -6.97 -11.25
CA GLU A 56 6.99 -6.72 -12.49
C GLU A 56 5.51 -7.08 -12.38
N GLN A 57 5.18 -8.19 -11.69
CA GLN A 57 3.79 -8.56 -11.39
C GLN A 57 3.10 -7.54 -10.48
N ILE A 58 3.77 -7.07 -9.44
CA ILE A 58 3.21 -6.09 -8.50
C ILE A 58 3.11 -4.71 -9.13
N LYS A 59 4.05 -4.33 -10.00
CA LYS A 59 3.98 -3.11 -10.80
C LYS A 59 2.82 -3.17 -11.78
N LYS A 60 2.63 -4.30 -12.48
CA LYS A 60 1.46 -4.52 -13.35
C LYS A 60 0.17 -4.47 -12.52
N TRP A 61 0.12 -5.13 -11.37
CA TRP A 61 -1.04 -5.07 -10.48
C TRP A 61 -1.33 -3.65 -9.98
N ALA A 62 -0.31 -2.86 -9.63
CA ALA A 62 -0.47 -1.49 -9.17
C ALA A 62 -0.88 -0.52 -10.29
N VAL A 63 -0.47 -0.77 -11.54
CA VAL A 63 -0.69 0.12 -12.70
C VAL A 63 -1.85 -0.31 -13.59
N ALA A 64 -2.35 -1.55 -13.50
CA ALA A 64 -3.28 -2.13 -14.48
C ALA A 64 -4.60 -1.36 -14.70
N GLU A 65 -5.05 -0.49 -13.79
CA GLU A 65 -6.23 0.37 -14.06
C GLU A 65 -5.93 1.61 -14.92
N LYS A 66 -4.67 2.02 -15.05
CA LYS A 66 -4.32 3.20 -15.84
C LYS A 66 -4.37 2.91 -17.35
N ASN A 67 -4.09 1.67 -17.76
CA ASN A 67 -4.01 1.28 -19.17
C ASN A 67 -5.35 0.78 -19.75
N GLU A 68 -6.36 0.48 -18.93
CA GLU A 68 -7.71 0.11 -19.41
C GLU A 68 -8.53 1.33 -19.87
N LYS A 69 -8.12 2.56 -19.51
CA LYS A 69 -8.81 3.80 -19.92
C LYS A 69 -8.24 4.44 -21.18
N GLU A 70 -7.20 3.84 -21.79
CA GLU A 70 -6.53 4.36 -23.00
C GLU A 70 -6.82 3.53 -24.26
N ASN A 71 -7.68 2.52 -24.18
CA ASN A 71 -8.18 1.76 -25.35
C ASN A 71 -9.69 1.89 -25.50
#